data_AF-A0ABC9AFH8-F1
#
_entry.id   AF-A0ABC9AFH8-F1
#
_cell.length_a   1.000
_cell.length_b   1.000
_cell.length_c   1.000
_cell.angle_alpha   90.00
_cell.angle_beta   90.00
_cell.angle_gamma   90.00
#
_symmetry.space_group_name_H-M   'P 1'
#
loop_
_entity.id
_entity.type
_entity.pdbx_description
1 polymer ?
#
loop_
_entity_poly.entity_id
_entity_poly.type
_entity_poly.pdbx_seq_one_letter_code
_entity_poly.pdbx_strand_id
1 'polypeptide(L)'
;MRGFKIIRKRFRFCRRDEFGTRSHRGGREFVKITPLGLELSLRTDLRIITETCYKMDGIHGWDAYQQHLPAIRAHIATLAAALRRYKARRVERGLFHFVPMKKSVGFWILSPLRAPPGAERKALDKWRRQRQKRAAAAALLLKKKPMDQACASLGEMKARLMTPSAVLYVAYLVFVSVLSCMVLFL
;
A
#
# COMPACT_ATOMS: atom_id res chain seq x y z
N MET A 1 21.92 47.52 -30.14
CA MET A 1 21.36 47.06 -28.85
C MET A 1 20.75 45.68 -29.03
N ARG A 2 21.33 44.61 -28.45
CA ARG A 2 20.75 43.25 -28.53
C ARG A 2 19.66 43.14 -27.46
N GLY A 3 18.40 43.09 -27.88
CA GLY A 3 17.27 42.92 -26.97
C GLY A 3 17.33 41.56 -26.26
N PHE A 4 17.23 41.57 -24.93
CA PHE A 4 17.10 40.36 -24.13
C PHE A 4 15.76 39.68 -24.46
N LYS A 5 15.78 38.52 -25.13
CA LYS A 5 14.59 37.67 -25.29
C LYS A 5 14.26 37.06 -23.92
N ILE A 6 13.28 37.64 -23.22
CA ILE A 6 12.71 37.02 -22.02
C ILE A 6 11.97 35.76 -22.48
N ILE A 7 12.57 34.60 -22.20
CA ILE A 7 11.90 33.30 -22.39
C ILE A 7 10.67 33.31 -21.48
N ARG A 8 9.47 33.42 -22.05
CA ARG A 8 8.21 33.31 -21.32
C ARG A 8 8.09 31.88 -20.77
N LYS A 9 8.67 31.62 -19.59
CA LYS A 9 8.38 30.41 -18.82
C LYS A 9 6.88 30.44 -18.50
N ARG A 10 6.13 29.50 -19.08
CA ARG A 10 4.71 29.31 -18.76
C ARG A 10 4.63 28.74 -17.35
N PHE A 11 4.47 29.61 -16.36
CA PHE A 11 4.19 29.19 -14.99
C PHE A 11 2.79 28.56 -14.96
N ARG A 12 2.74 27.24 -14.74
CA ARG A 12 1.47 26.54 -14.49
C ARG A 12 1.12 26.76 -13.02
N PHE A 13 0.07 27.52 -12.77
CA PHE A 13 -0.43 27.69 -11.41
C PHE A 13 -1.03 26.36 -10.93
N CYS A 14 -0.44 25.80 -9.88
CA CYS A 14 -0.78 24.49 -9.33
C CYS A 14 -1.23 24.64 -7.88
N ARG A 15 -2.31 23.94 -7.52
CA ARG A 15 -2.78 23.83 -6.14
C ARG A 15 -2.22 22.54 -5.54
N ARG A 16 -1.59 22.64 -4.37
CA ARG A 16 -1.10 21.48 -3.62
C ARG A 16 -2.01 21.23 -2.41
N ASP A 17 -2.42 19.98 -2.24
CA ASP A 17 -3.16 19.49 -1.08
C ASP A 17 -2.52 18.22 -0.49
N GLU A 18 -3.18 17.63 0.50
CA GLU A 18 -2.74 16.38 1.16
C GLU A 18 -2.74 15.16 0.23
N PHE A 19 -3.44 15.23 -0.91
CA PHE A 19 -3.53 14.15 -1.89
C PHE A 19 -2.54 14.31 -3.04
N GLY A 20 -2.10 15.53 -3.34
CA GLY A 20 -1.21 15.77 -4.46
C GLY A 20 -1.15 17.22 -4.90
N THR A 21 -0.58 17.40 -6.08
CA THR A 21 -0.54 18.68 -6.78
C THR A 21 -1.46 18.58 -7.98
N ARG A 22 -2.40 19.53 -8.11
CA ARG A 22 -3.38 19.62 -9.20
C ARG A 22 -3.18 20.91 -9.99
N SER A 23 -3.50 20.87 -11.27
CA SER A 23 -3.56 22.09 -12.09
C SER A 23 -4.73 22.95 -11.64
N HIS A 24 -4.54 24.27 -11.50
CA HIS A 24 -5.62 25.15 -11.06
C HIS A 24 -6.71 25.36 -12.11
N ARG A 25 -6.36 25.29 -13.40
CA ARG A 25 -7.31 25.50 -14.52
C ARG A 25 -8.23 24.28 -14.79
N GLY A 26 -8.58 23.51 -13.77
CA GLY A 26 -9.77 22.65 -13.83
C GLY A 26 -9.58 21.19 -14.22
N GLY A 27 -8.38 20.62 -14.10
CA GLY A 27 -8.22 19.17 -14.23
C GLY A 27 -8.57 18.42 -12.95
N ARG A 28 -9.37 17.34 -13.03
CA ARG A 28 -9.40 16.30 -11.97
C ARG A 28 -8.06 15.55 -11.88
N GLU A 29 -7.24 15.66 -12.91
CA GLU A 29 -5.93 15.02 -13.01
C GLU A 29 -4.91 15.68 -12.08
N PHE A 30 -4.21 14.82 -11.36
CA PHE A 30 -3.08 15.21 -10.55
C PHE A 30 -1.83 15.32 -11.41
N VAL A 31 -1.13 16.44 -11.29
CA VAL A 31 0.24 16.61 -11.81
C VAL A 31 1.21 15.71 -11.04
N LYS A 32 0.96 15.54 -9.73
CA LYS A 32 1.71 14.62 -8.87
C LYS A 32 0.81 14.10 -7.76
N ILE A 33 0.69 12.78 -7.64
CA ILE A 33 -0.12 12.12 -6.60
C ILE A 33 0.77 11.77 -5.41
N THR A 34 0.30 12.02 -4.19
CA THR A 34 0.94 11.54 -2.96
C THR A 34 0.56 10.09 -2.68
N PRO A 35 1.34 9.36 -1.85
CA PRO A 35 0.94 8.03 -1.37
C PRO A 35 -0.45 7.99 -0.72
N LEU A 36 -0.87 9.08 -0.05
CA LEU A 36 -2.20 9.19 0.57
C LEU A 36 -3.30 9.33 -0.49
N GLY A 37 -3.09 10.18 -1.49
CA GLY A 37 -3.99 10.34 -2.63
C GLY A 37 -4.13 9.06 -3.45
N LEU A 38 -3.03 8.31 -3.62
CA LEU A 38 -3.05 7.02 -4.31
C LEU A 38 -3.81 5.96 -3.51
N GLU A 39 -3.61 5.90 -2.18
CA GLU A 39 -4.40 5.00 -1.32
C GLU A 39 -5.90 5.32 -1.40
N LEU A 40 -6.26 6.61 -1.40
CA LEU A 40 -7.65 7.04 -1.51
C LEU A 40 -8.28 6.66 -2.85
N SER A 41 -7.57 6.88 -3.97
CA SER A 41 -8.03 6.49 -5.30
C SER A 41 -8.29 4.99 -5.36
N LEU A 42 -7.28 4.18 -5.04
CA LEU A 42 -7.37 2.73 -5.08
C LEU A 42 -8.48 2.16 -4.18
N ARG A 43 -8.70 2.77 -3.00
CA ARG A 43 -9.82 2.39 -2.12
C ARG A 43 -11.17 2.73 -2.72
N THR A 44 -11.29 3.89 -3.36
CA THR A 44 -12.53 4.33 -4.00
C THR A 44 -12.85 3.43 -5.19
N ASP A 45 -11.85 3.15 -6.03
CA ASP A 45 -11.99 2.27 -7.20
C ASP A 45 -12.38 0.85 -6.78
N LEU A 46 -11.71 0.30 -5.76
CA LEU A 46 -12.06 -1.02 -5.22
C LEU A 46 -13.48 -1.03 -4.66
N ARG A 47 -13.90 0.05 -3.99
CA ARG A 47 -15.25 0.16 -3.45
C ARG A 47 -16.30 0.24 -4.54
N ILE A 48 -16.05 1.00 -5.61
CA ILE A 48 -16.89 1.02 -6.81
C ILE A 48 -17.02 -0.39 -7.35
N ILE A 49 -15.92 -1.09 -7.65
CA ILE A 49 -15.94 -2.46 -8.17
C ILE A 49 -16.76 -3.40 -7.26
N THR A 50 -16.58 -3.32 -5.94
CA THR A 50 -17.33 -4.16 -4.98
C THR A 50 -18.80 -3.80 -4.84
N GLU A 51 -19.16 -2.52 -4.96
CA GLU A 51 -20.53 -2.06 -4.77
C GLU A 51 -21.34 -2.05 -6.09
N THR A 52 -20.68 -1.96 -7.25
CA THR A 52 -21.33 -1.96 -8.56
C THR A 52 -21.12 -3.30 -9.27
N CYS A 53 -19.89 -3.64 -9.66
CA CYS A 53 -19.61 -4.77 -10.55
C CYS A 53 -19.94 -6.12 -9.91
N TYR A 54 -19.54 -6.35 -8.65
CA TYR A 54 -19.81 -7.60 -7.95
C TYR A 54 -21.27 -7.79 -7.51
N LYS A 55 -22.08 -6.73 -7.55
CA LYS A 55 -23.51 -6.78 -7.23
C LYS A 55 -24.40 -6.83 -8.47
N MET A 56 -23.81 -6.87 -9.67
CA MET A 56 -24.58 -7.06 -10.90
C MET A 56 -25.08 -8.49 -10.98
N ASP A 57 -26.39 -8.65 -11.04
CA ASP A 57 -27.02 -9.96 -11.18
C ASP A 57 -26.56 -10.65 -12.46
N GLY A 58 -26.23 -11.93 -12.36
CA GLY A 58 -25.85 -12.76 -13.50
C GLY A 58 -24.43 -12.57 -14.02
N ILE A 59 -23.62 -11.63 -13.50
CA ILE A 59 -22.24 -11.43 -13.97
C ILE A 59 -21.36 -12.67 -13.79
N HIS A 60 -21.64 -13.46 -12.74
CA HIS A 60 -20.97 -14.73 -12.49
C HIS A 60 -21.34 -15.82 -13.48
N GLY A 61 -22.44 -15.68 -14.24
CA GLY A 61 -22.84 -16.63 -15.28
C GLY A 61 -22.23 -16.34 -16.64
N TRP A 62 -21.53 -15.21 -16.81
CA TRP A 62 -20.96 -14.84 -18.11
C TRP A 62 -19.68 -15.65 -18.38
N ASP A 63 -19.62 -16.34 -19.52
CA ASP A 63 -18.47 -17.17 -19.89
C ASP A 63 -17.16 -16.36 -19.93
N ALA A 64 -17.22 -15.14 -20.49
CA ALA A 64 -16.09 -14.23 -20.51
C ALA A 64 -15.61 -13.84 -19.09
N TYR A 65 -16.55 -13.67 -18.15
CA TYR A 65 -16.21 -13.38 -16.77
C TYR A 65 -15.54 -14.59 -16.11
N GLN A 66 -16.06 -15.79 -16.30
CA GLN A 66 -15.48 -17.03 -15.78
C GLN A 66 -14.07 -17.29 -16.34
N GLN A 67 -13.88 -17.09 -17.64
CA GLN A 67 -12.58 -17.24 -18.29
C GLN A 67 -11.52 -16.29 -17.72
N HIS A 68 -11.90 -15.04 -17.40
CA HIS A 68 -10.99 -14.03 -16.86
C HIS A 68 -10.95 -13.98 -15.32
N LEU A 69 -11.79 -14.74 -14.62
CA LEU A 69 -11.90 -14.73 -13.17
C LEU A 69 -10.56 -14.96 -12.44
N PRO A 70 -9.68 -15.90 -12.87
CA PRO A 70 -8.37 -16.08 -12.25
C PRO A 70 -7.49 -14.82 -12.34
N ALA A 71 -7.46 -14.16 -13.50
CA ALA A 71 -6.71 -12.93 -13.70
C ALA A 71 -7.26 -11.78 -12.86
N ILE A 72 -8.59 -11.61 -12.82
CA ILE A 72 -9.27 -10.63 -11.98
C ILE A 72 -8.89 -10.83 -10.50
N ARG A 73 -8.92 -12.07 -10.01
CA ARG A 73 -8.51 -12.40 -8.63
C ARG A 73 -7.05 -12.04 -8.35
N ALA A 74 -6.14 -12.34 -9.27
CA ALA A 74 -4.72 -11.99 -9.13
C ALA A 74 -4.51 -10.47 -9.08
N HIS A 75 -5.23 -9.70 -9.91
CA HIS A 75 -5.18 -8.24 -9.88
C HIS A 75 -5.73 -7.68 -8.56
N ILE A 76 -6.85 -8.20 -8.07
CA ILE A 76 -7.43 -7.78 -6.78
C ILE A 76 -6.48 -8.10 -5.62
N ALA A 77 -5.83 -9.26 -5.63
CA ALA A 77 -4.83 -9.62 -4.63
C ALA A 77 -3.64 -8.63 -4.65
N THR A 78 -3.18 -8.24 -5.83
CA THR A 78 -2.11 -7.25 -6.02
C THR A 78 -2.53 -5.87 -5.49
N LEU A 79 -3.74 -5.42 -5.81
CA LEU A 79 -4.32 -4.18 -5.29
C LEU A 79 -4.44 -4.21 -3.77
N ALA A 80 -4.93 -5.32 -3.19
CA ALA A 80 -5.05 -5.51 -1.75
C ALA A 80 -3.67 -5.47 -1.06
N ALA A 81 -2.63 -6.08 -1.65
CA ALA A 81 -1.27 -5.99 -1.15
C ALA A 81 -0.74 -4.54 -1.18
N ALA A 82 -0.96 -3.81 -2.27
CA ALA A 82 -0.59 -2.39 -2.38
C ALA A 82 -1.31 -1.55 -1.30
N LEU A 83 -2.63 -1.70 -1.18
CA LEU A 83 -3.44 -1.01 -0.17
C LEU A 83 -2.99 -1.32 1.26
N ARG A 84 -2.61 -2.57 1.56
CA ARG A 84 -2.03 -2.94 2.86
C ARG A 84 -0.74 -2.17 3.13
N ARG A 85 0.15 -2.04 2.14
CA ARG A 85 1.40 -1.26 2.28
C ARG A 85 1.13 0.23 2.51
N TYR A 86 0.19 0.83 1.77
CA TYR A 86 -0.19 2.22 1.99
C TYR A 86 -0.82 2.43 3.37
N LYS A 87 -1.76 1.55 3.76
CA LYS A 87 -2.37 1.56 5.09
C LYS A 87 -1.33 1.46 6.20
N ALA A 88 -0.36 0.53 6.08
CA ALA A 88 0.70 0.38 7.06
C ALA A 88 1.50 1.67 7.22
N ARG A 89 1.97 2.27 6.12
CA ARG A 89 2.68 3.56 6.14
C ARG A 89 1.83 4.67 6.74
N ARG A 90 0.53 4.72 6.44
CA ARG A 90 -0.38 5.73 6.98
C ARG A 90 -0.63 5.54 8.47
N VAL A 91 -0.80 4.31 8.95
CA VAL A 91 -0.97 3.98 10.37
C VAL A 91 0.30 4.30 11.15
N GLU A 92 1.46 3.93 10.61
CA GLU A 92 2.77 4.27 11.17
C GLU A 92 2.92 5.79 11.29
N ARG A 93 2.53 6.52 10.22
CA ARG A 93 2.47 7.98 10.20
C ARG A 93 1.34 8.58 11.01
N GLY A 94 0.35 7.83 11.49
CA GLY A 94 -0.71 8.23 12.42
C GLY A 94 -1.50 9.53 12.15
N LEU A 95 -1.33 10.19 11.01
CA LEU A 95 -1.86 11.53 10.74
C LEU A 95 -3.22 11.53 10.05
N PHE A 96 -3.54 10.46 9.31
CA PHE A 96 -4.73 10.41 8.47
C PHE A 96 -5.50 9.12 8.72
N HIS A 97 -6.81 9.24 8.93
CA HIS A 97 -7.71 8.11 9.07
C HIS A 97 -8.82 8.19 8.02
N PHE A 98 -8.95 7.12 7.22
CA PHE A 98 -10.04 6.96 6.27
C PHE A 98 -11.25 6.33 6.96
N VAL A 99 -12.41 6.97 6.82
CA VAL A 99 -13.70 6.46 7.28
C VAL A 99 -14.64 6.34 6.08
N PRO A 100 -15.12 5.14 5.72
CA PRO A 100 -16.03 4.98 4.59
C PRO A 100 -17.35 5.71 4.85
N MET A 101 -17.85 6.40 3.83
CA MET A 101 -19.19 7.00 3.88
C MET A 101 -20.26 5.92 3.73
N LYS A 102 -21.35 5.97 4.52
CA LYS A 102 -22.39 4.93 4.51
C LYS A 102 -23.16 4.84 3.18
N LYS A 103 -23.47 5.98 2.56
CA LYS A 103 -24.33 6.08 1.36
C LYS A 103 -23.56 6.45 0.07
N SER A 104 -22.23 6.35 0.08
CA SER A 104 -21.42 6.67 -1.09
C SER A 104 -20.13 5.86 -1.11
N VAL A 105 -19.53 5.73 -2.30
CA VAL A 105 -18.23 5.09 -2.50
C VAL A 105 -17.05 5.92 -1.94
N GLY A 106 -17.34 7.13 -1.43
CA GLY A 106 -16.36 8.05 -0.90
C GLY A 106 -15.88 7.73 0.52
N PHE A 107 -14.86 8.48 0.95
CA PHE A 107 -14.28 8.37 2.29
C PHE A 107 -14.16 9.75 2.95
N TRP A 108 -14.53 9.83 4.23
CA TRP A 108 -14.12 10.92 5.10
C TRP A 108 -12.68 10.73 5.53
N ILE A 109 -11.96 11.84 5.60
CA ILE A 109 -10.57 11.87 6.03
C ILE A 109 -10.50 12.67 7.31
N LEU A 110 -10.24 11.95 8.39
CA LEU A 110 -9.98 12.55 9.68
C LEU A 110 -8.48 12.81 9.76
N SER A 111 -8.13 14.09 9.93
CA SER A 111 -6.75 14.54 10.07
C SER A 111 -6.69 15.61 11.16
N PRO A 112 -5.74 15.51 12.11
CA PRO A 112 -5.46 16.60 13.06
C PRO A 112 -5.03 17.90 12.36
N LEU A 113 -4.66 17.83 11.07
CA LEU A 113 -4.22 18.97 10.26
C LEU A 113 -5.38 19.81 9.72
N ARG A 114 -6.63 19.34 9.84
CA ARG A 114 -7.81 20.13 9.46
C ARG A 114 -8.31 21.05 10.60
N ALA A 115 -7.50 21.22 11.64
CA ALA A 115 -7.75 22.17 12.72
C ALA A 115 -7.64 23.61 12.20
N PRO A 116 -8.32 24.59 12.83
CA PRO A 116 -8.28 25.99 12.38
C PRO A 116 -6.85 26.55 12.31
N PRO A 117 -6.61 27.59 11.48
CA PRO A 117 -5.28 28.18 11.29
C PRO A 117 -4.65 28.58 12.64
N GLY A 118 -3.43 28.10 12.91
CA GLY A 118 -2.72 28.30 14.18
C GLY A 118 -2.85 27.16 15.20
N ALA A 119 -3.89 26.32 15.10
CA ALA A 119 -4.01 25.10 15.91
C ALA A 119 -3.23 23.91 15.30
N GLU A 120 -2.94 23.95 14.00
CA GLU A 120 -2.24 22.88 13.26
C GLU A 120 -0.87 22.52 13.85
N ARG A 121 -0.07 23.53 14.21
CA ARG A 121 1.29 23.32 14.74
C ARG A 121 1.26 22.65 16.10
N LYS A 122 0.36 23.10 16.99
CA LYS A 122 0.11 22.48 18.30
C LYS A 122 -0.47 21.06 18.16
N ALA A 123 -1.36 20.84 17.19
CA ALA A 123 -1.92 19.52 16.89
C ALA A 123 -0.85 18.54 16.39
N LEU A 124 0.04 19.00 15.51
CA LEU A 124 1.21 18.26 15.06
C LEU A 124 2.16 17.90 16.20
N ASP A 125 2.47 18.84 17.08
CA ASP A 125 3.36 18.62 18.22
C ASP A 125 2.74 17.64 19.23
N LYS A 126 1.45 17.80 19.55
CA LYS A 126 0.70 16.85 20.39
C LYS A 126 0.72 15.44 19.79
N TRP A 127 0.53 15.34 18.48
CA TRP A 127 0.58 14.09 17.74
C TRP A 127 1.98 13.45 17.79
N ARG A 128 3.05 14.22 17.55
CA ARG A 128 4.44 13.73 17.64
C ARG A 128 4.74 13.16 19.03
N ARG A 129 4.35 13.89 20.09
CA ARG A 129 4.50 13.43 21.48
C ARG A 129 3.75 12.12 21.72
N GLN A 130 2.52 11.99 21.22
CA GLN A 130 1.74 10.76 21.37
C GLN A 130 2.38 9.58 20.63
N ARG A 131 2.95 9.81 19.44
CA ARG A 131 3.71 8.78 18.70
C ARG A 131 4.96 8.34 19.47
N GLN A 132 5.73 9.27 20.03
CA GLN A 132 6.89 8.98 20.85
C GLN A 132 6.51 8.14 22.08
N LYS A 133 5.41 8.49 22.77
CA LYS A 133 4.88 7.70 23.91
C LYS A 133 4.53 6.26 23.51
N ARG A 134 3.83 6.06 22.39
CA ARG A 134 3.49 4.71 21.89
C ARG A 134 4.73 3.91 21.49
N ALA A 135 5.70 4.55 20.84
CA ALA A 135 6.97 3.90 20.48
C ALA A 135 7.77 3.49 21.72
N ALA A 136 7.84 4.35 22.75
CA ALA A 136 8.47 4.03 24.02
C ALA A 136 7.78 2.87 24.74
N ALA A 137 6.43 2.85 24.77
CA ALA A 137 5.67 1.75 25.37
C ALA A 137 5.90 0.42 24.63
N ALA A 138 5.92 0.43 23.29
CA ALA A 138 6.23 -0.76 22.50
C ALA A 138 7.67 -1.26 22.73
N ALA A 139 8.64 -0.35 22.85
CA ALA A 139 10.02 -0.70 23.17
C ALA A 139 10.16 -1.31 24.58
N LEU A 140 9.41 -0.82 25.56
CA LEU A 140 9.37 -1.40 26.91
C LEU A 140 8.77 -2.82 26.90
N LEU A 141 7.73 -3.08 26.11
CA LEU A 141 7.15 -4.42 25.96
C LEU A 141 8.13 -5.39 25.30
N LEU A 142 8.89 -4.96 24.29
CA LEU A 142 9.95 -5.77 23.68
C LEU A 142 11.10 -6.06 24.66
N LYS A 143 11.49 -5.09 25.49
CA LYS A 143 12.51 -5.26 26.55
C LYS A 143 12.07 -6.18 27.70
N LYS A 144 10.76 -6.36 27.93
CA LYS A 144 10.24 -7.34 28.90
C LYS A 144 10.18 -8.76 28.36
N LYS A 145 10.39 -8.95 27.05
CA LYS A 145 10.34 -10.25 26.38
C LYS A 145 11.65 -11.09 26.34
N PRO A 146 12.80 -10.76 26.98
CA PRO A 146 14.03 -11.54 26.78
C PRO A 146 14.23 -12.72 27.75
N MET A 147 13.40 -12.93 28.78
CA MET A 147 13.57 -14.10 29.66
C MET A 147 12.79 -15.33 29.22
N ASP A 148 11.53 -15.17 28.77
CA ASP A 148 10.69 -16.36 28.49
C ASP A 148 10.91 -16.95 27.09
N GLN A 149 11.50 -16.20 26.15
CA GLN A 149 11.69 -16.62 24.76
C GLN A 149 13.06 -17.25 24.47
N ALA A 150 14.07 -17.05 25.33
CA ALA A 150 15.41 -17.61 25.13
C ALA A 150 15.44 -19.14 25.28
N CYS A 151 14.64 -19.71 26.19
CA CYS A 151 14.52 -21.17 26.34
C CYS A 151 13.71 -21.83 25.21
N ALA A 152 12.82 -21.10 24.53
CA ALA A 152 12.03 -21.63 23.41
C ALA A 152 12.77 -21.57 22.06
N SER A 153 13.63 -20.55 21.85
CA SER A 153 14.26 -20.31 20.55
C SER A 153 15.40 -21.27 20.18
N LEU A 154 16.06 -21.90 21.16
CA LEU A 154 17.15 -22.85 20.89
C LEU A 154 16.61 -24.21 20.39
N GLY A 155 15.43 -24.62 20.86
CA GLY A 155 14.73 -25.83 20.40
C GLY A 155 14.07 -25.66 19.02
N GLU A 156 13.50 -24.48 18.73
CA GLU A 156 12.83 -24.22 17.44
C GLU A 156 13.80 -23.96 16.27
N MET A 157 15.01 -23.46 16.51
CA MET A 157 16.00 -23.23 15.45
C MET A 157 16.48 -24.53 14.78
N LYS A 158 16.42 -25.68 15.50
CA LYS A 158 16.76 -26.98 14.92
C LYS A 158 15.64 -27.57 14.05
N ALA A 159 14.38 -27.13 14.24
CA ALA A 159 13.23 -27.60 13.46
C ALA A 159 12.93 -26.76 12.21
N ARG A 160 13.54 -25.57 12.06
CA ARG A 160 13.28 -24.64 10.94
C ARG A 160 14.33 -24.64 9.83
N LEU A 161 15.35 -25.51 9.90
CA LEU A 161 16.41 -25.57 8.89
C LEU A 161 16.20 -26.60 7.77
N MET A 162 15.06 -27.30 7.72
CA MET A 162 14.67 -28.06 6.53
C MET A 162 13.23 -27.75 6.16
N THR A 163 13.05 -26.71 5.34
CA THR A 163 11.80 -26.52 4.60
C THR A 163 11.73 -27.57 3.48
N PRO A 164 10.66 -28.38 3.39
CA PRO A 164 10.51 -29.40 2.35
C PRO A 164 10.54 -28.81 0.92
N SER A 165 10.31 -27.50 0.78
CA SER A 165 10.43 -26.76 -0.48
C SER A 165 11.87 -26.64 -0.98
N ALA A 166 12.87 -26.55 -0.09
CA ALA A 166 14.27 -26.45 -0.49
C ALA A 166 14.77 -27.81 -1.01
N VAL A 167 14.34 -28.91 -0.40
CA VAL A 167 14.64 -30.28 -0.83
C VAL A 167 14.02 -30.57 -2.20
N LEU A 168 12.76 -30.16 -2.42
CA LEU A 168 12.10 -30.32 -3.72
C LEU A 168 12.75 -29.47 -4.84
N TYR A 169 13.21 -28.26 -4.50
CA TYR A 169 13.90 -27.40 -5.48
C TYR A 169 15.27 -27.96 -5.88
N VAL A 170 16.01 -28.52 -4.91
CA VAL A 170 17.29 -29.19 -5.19
C VAL A 170 17.07 -30.47 -6.01
N ALA A 171 16.06 -31.27 -5.70
CA ALA A 171 15.71 -32.46 -6.49
C ALA A 171 15.31 -32.10 -7.94
N TYR A 172 14.56 -31.01 -8.14
CA TYR A 172 14.22 -30.50 -9.47
C TYR A 172 15.46 -30.06 -10.26
N LEU A 173 16.38 -29.33 -9.63
CA LEU A 173 17.63 -28.90 -10.28
C LEU A 173 18.50 -30.09 -10.71
N VAL A 174 18.60 -31.13 -9.88
CA VAL A 174 19.32 -32.37 -10.23
C VAL A 174 18.63 -33.12 -11.37
N PHE A 175 17.30 -33.16 -11.38
CA PHE A 175 16.53 -33.79 -12.46
C PHE A 175 16.72 -33.09 -13.81
N VAL A 176 16.71 -31.74 -13.81
CA VAL A 176 16.95 -30.95 -15.02
C VAL A 176 18.40 -31.10 -15.51
N SER A 177 19.39 -31.19 -14.62
CA SER A 177 20.77 -31.40 -15.04
C SER A 177 20.99 -32.79 -15.66
N VAL A 178 20.38 -33.84 -15.09
CA VAL A 178 20.48 -35.20 -15.65
C VAL A 178 19.79 -35.30 -17.02
N LEU A 179 18.61 -34.71 -17.18
CA LEU A 179 17.93 -34.63 -18.47
C LEU A 179 18.74 -33.86 -19.51
N SER A 180 19.35 -32.73 -19.11
CA SER A 180 20.21 -31.96 -20.01
C SER A 180 21.45 -32.74 -20.44
N CYS A 181 22.04 -33.56 -19.55
CA CYS A 181 23.15 -34.44 -19.91
C CYS A 181 22.71 -35.56 -20.86
N MET A 182 21.55 -36.17 -20.64
CA MET A 182 21.02 -37.21 -21.54
C MET A 182 20.79 -36.70 -22.96
N VAL A 183 20.35 -35.45 -23.13
CA VAL A 183 20.15 -34.83 -24.46
C VAL A 183 21.47 -34.46 -25.15
N LEU A 184 22.54 -34.21 -24.40
CA LEU A 184 23.86 -33.86 -24.95
C LEU A 184 24.71 -35.08 -25.32
N PHE A 185 24.39 -36.27 -24.79
CA PHE A 185 25.10 -37.53 -25.08
C PHE A 185 24.30 -38.49 -25.97
N LEU A 186 23.19 -38.03 -26.56
CA LEU A 186 22.39 -38.77 -27.56
C LEU A 186 22.65 -38.25 -28.98
#